data_AF-A0A7C5BUM8-F1
#
_entry.id   AF-A0A7C5BUM8-F1
#
_cell.length_a   1.000
_cell.length_b   1.000
_cell.length_c   1.000
_cell.angle_alpha   90.00
_cell.angle_beta   90.00
_cell.angle_gamma   90.00
#
_symmetry.space_group_name_H-M   'P 1'
#
loop_
_entity.id
_entity.type
_entity.pdbx_description
1 polymer ?
#
loop_
_entity_poly.entity_id
_entity_poly.type
_entity_poly.pdbx_seq_one_letter_code
_entity_poly.pdbx_strand_id
1 'polypeptide(L)'
;MTERTITRLCLLGFGTVARGFLDVLRSKEEELERDFGLHVLISGVGTRHGSFVEPEGLRAGELQARVGDAGLPAPARSPHDLLAAAQADILV
;
A
#
# COMPACT_ATOMS: atom_id res chain seq x y z
N MET A 1 -12.15 -0.43 -24.22
CA MET A 1 -12.15 0.09 -22.84
C MET A 1 -11.88 -1.10 -21.94
N THR A 2 -10.68 -1.18 -21.37
CA THR A 2 -10.34 -2.16 -20.33
C THR A 2 -11.16 -1.84 -19.09
N GLU A 3 -11.73 -2.84 -18.43
CA GLU A 3 -12.50 -2.66 -17.19
C GLU A 3 -11.58 -2.12 -16.08
N ARG A 4 -12.04 -1.11 -15.35
CA ARG A 4 -11.24 -0.47 -14.29
C ARG A 4 -11.26 -1.35 -13.04
N THR A 5 -10.13 -1.94 -12.70
CA THR A 5 -9.96 -2.79 -11.51
C THR A 5 -9.18 -2.03 -10.44
N ILE A 6 -9.74 -1.91 -9.24
CA ILE A 6 -9.03 -1.38 -8.08
C ILE A 6 -8.58 -2.56 -7.23
N THR A 7 -7.30 -2.58 -6.85
CA THR A 7 -6.73 -3.60 -5.98
C THR A 7 -6.00 -2.93 -4.83
N ARG A 8 -6.47 -3.20 -3.61
CA ARG A 8 -5.89 -2.66 -2.37
C ARG A 8 -4.92 -3.65 -1.76
N LEU A 9 -3.71 -3.19 -1.50
CA LEU A 9 -2.64 -3.96 -0.89
C LEU A 9 -2.49 -3.60 0.59
N CYS A 10 -2.25 -4.62 1.41
CA CYS A 10 -1.72 -4.46 2.76
C CYS A 10 -0.29 -4.99 2.81
N LEU A 11 0.65 -4.16 3.26
CA LEU A 11 2.07 -4.53 3.34
C LEU A 11 2.47 -4.93 4.76
N LEU A 12 3.02 -6.13 4.94
CA LEU A 12 3.66 -6.55 6.19
C LEU A 12 5.17 -6.29 6.14
N GLY A 13 5.51 -5.07 6.51
CA GLY A 13 6.86 -4.54 6.53
C GLY A 13 6.92 -3.19 5.85
N PHE A 14 7.92 -2.38 6.22
CA PHE A 14 8.19 -1.09 5.58
C PHE A 14 9.69 -0.80 5.45
N GLY A 15 10.46 -1.87 5.26
CA GLY A 15 11.91 -1.82 5.02
C GLY A 15 12.25 -1.70 3.54
N THR A 16 13.46 -2.11 3.16
CA THR A 16 13.98 -1.97 1.80
C THR A 16 13.09 -2.60 0.73
N VAL A 17 12.57 -3.82 0.97
CA VAL A 17 11.73 -4.53 0.00
C VAL A 17 10.42 -3.79 -0.25
N ALA A 18 9.70 -3.42 0.82
CA ALA A 18 8.44 -2.69 0.69
C ALA A 18 8.65 -1.32 0.03
N ARG A 19 9.70 -0.59 0.39
CA ARG A 19 10.00 0.72 -0.22
C ARG A 19 10.38 0.60 -1.69
N GLY A 20 11.20 -0.37 -2.06
CA GLY A 20 11.54 -0.66 -3.46
C GLY A 20 10.32 -1.14 -4.26
N PHE A 21 9.43 -1.92 -3.66
CA PHE A 21 8.17 -2.31 -4.28
C PHE A 21 7.27 -1.10 -4.56
N LEU A 22 7.17 -0.15 -3.63
CA LEU A 22 6.46 1.11 -3.84
C LEU A 22 7.08 1.94 -4.97
N ASP A 23 8.41 1.97 -5.10
CA ASP A 23 9.07 2.63 -6.21
C ASP A 23 8.74 1.97 -7.56
N VAL A 24 8.70 0.64 -7.61
CA VAL A 24 8.26 -0.10 -8.81
C VAL A 24 6.81 0.22 -9.14
N LEU A 25 5.89 0.11 -8.17
CA LEU A 25 4.47 0.43 -8.36
C LEU A 25 4.28 1.87 -8.87
N ARG A 26 4.99 2.84 -8.30
CA ARG A 26 4.97 4.23 -8.76
C ARG A 26 5.47 4.35 -10.21
N SER A 27 6.59 3.69 -10.55
CA SER A 27 7.14 3.74 -11.91
C SER A 27 6.26 3.04 -12.96
N LYS A 28 5.41 2.11 -12.52
CA LYS A 28 4.54 1.30 -13.36
C LYS A 28 3.09 1.74 -13.36
N GLU A 29 2.74 2.78 -12.59
CA GLU A 29 1.35 3.18 -12.39
C GLU A 29 0.62 3.45 -13.72
N GLU A 30 1.21 4.28 -14.59
CA GLU A 30 0.64 4.60 -15.90
C GLU A 30 0.55 3.38 -16.84
N GLU A 31 1.52 2.47 -16.78
CA GLU A 31 1.53 1.24 -17.57
C GLU A 31 0.43 0.28 -17.10
N LEU A 32 0.28 0.11 -15.78
CA LEU A 32 -0.75 -0.73 -15.18
C LEU A 32 -2.17 -0.20 -15.47
N GLU A 33 -2.38 1.11 -15.38
CA GLU A 33 -3.66 1.73 -15.71
C GLU A 33 -3.97 1.63 -17.21
N ARG A 34 -3.02 2.02 -18.07
CA ARG A 34 -3.24 2.07 -19.52
C ARG A 34 -3.41 0.69 -20.14
N ASP A 35 -2.54 -0.26 -19.79
CA ASP A 35 -2.45 -1.54 -20.49
C ASP A 35 -3.36 -2.60 -19.85
N PHE A 36 -3.68 -2.45 -18.56
CA PHE A 36 -4.46 -3.45 -17.80
C PHE A 36 -5.70 -2.88 -17.08
N GLY A 37 -5.92 -1.56 -17.06
CA GLY A 37 -7.00 -0.95 -16.28
C GLY A 37 -6.83 -1.11 -14.77
N LEU A 38 -5.61 -1.42 -14.30
CA LEU A 38 -5.33 -1.78 -12.92
C LEU A 38 -4.87 -0.56 -12.11
N HIS A 39 -5.58 -0.30 -11.02
CA HIS A 39 -5.24 0.71 -10.03
C HIS A 39 -4.83 0.03 -8.74
N VAL A 40 -3.54 0.08 -8.45
CA VAL A 40 -2.99 -0.48 -7.21
C VAL A 40 -2.94 0.61 -6.15
N LEU A 41 -3.65 0.38 -5.05
CA LEU A 41 -3.67 1.27 -3.89
C LEU A 41 -3.12 0.55 -2.67
N ILE A 42 -2.49 1.28 -1.75
CA ILE A 42 -2.02 0.76 -0.47
C ILE A 42 -3.00 1.19 0.61
N SER A 43 -3.69 0.22 1.20
CA SER A 43 -4.69 0.47 2.24
C SER A 43 -4.20 0.14 3.65
N GLY A 44 -3.08 -0.56 3.76
CA GLY A 44 -2.46 -0.88 5.04
C GLY A 44 -0.95 -1.07 4.93
N VAL A 45 -0.23 -0.67 5.97
CA VAL A 45 1.17 -1.03 6.19
C VAL A 45 1.36 -1.34 7.66
N GLY A 46 1.99 -2.47 7.98
CA GLY A 46 2.32 -2.87 9.34
C GLY A 46 3.81 -3.15 9.50
N THR A 47 4.37 -2.76 10.63
CA THR A 47 5.68 -3.22 11.09
C THR A 47 5.56 -3.64 12.55
N ARG A 48 6.65 -4.16 13.12
CA ARG A 48 6.75 -4.42 14.56
C ARG A 48 6.62 -3.17 15.43
N HIS A 49 6.79 -1.98 14.85
CA HIS A 49 6.88 -0.72 15.61
C HIS A 49 5.75 0.27 15.33
N GLY A 50 5.00 0.08 14.24
CA GLY A 50 3.95 1.00 13.86
C GLY A 50 3.07 0.44 12.75
N SER A 51 1.98 1.15 12.48
CA SER A 51 1.05 0.85 11.39
C SER A 51 0.58 2.11 10.68
N PHE A 52 0.07 1.92 9.47
CA PHE A 52 -0.66 2.88 8.67
C PHE A 52 -1.90 2.16 8.11
N VAL A 53 -3.06 2.81 8.15
CA VAL A 53 -4.31 2.29 7.59
C VAL A 53 -5.06 3.43 6.91
N GLU A 54 -5.46 3.19 5.67
CA GLU A 54 -6.31 4.06 4.86
C GLU A 54 -7.22 3.15 4.01
N PRO A 55 -8.45 2.83 4.44
CA PRO A 55 -9.28 1.83 3.76
C PRO A 55 -9.60 2.17 2.30
N GLU A 56 -9.69 3.47 1.98
CA GLU A 56 -9.86 3.97 0.61
C GLU A 56 -8.59 3.82 -0.25
N GLY A 57 -7.45 3.59 0.39
CA GLY A 57 -6.16 3.37 -0.23
C GLY A 57 -5.44 4.66 -0.66
N LEU A 58 -4.11 4.58 -0.74
CA LEU A 58 -3.25 5.61 -1.31
C LEU A 58 -2.42 5.06 -2.46
N ARG A 59 -2.11 5.90 -3.45
CA ARG A 59 -1.05 5.57 -4.41
C ARG A 59 0.29 5.43 -3.72
N ALA A 60 1.20 4.67 -4.32
CA ALA A 60 2.51 4.41 -3.77
C ALA A 60 3.28 5.71 -3.45
N GLY A 61 3.26 6.69 -4.36
CA GLY A 61 3.91 7.98 -4.15
C GLY A 61 3.30 8.80 -3.01
N GLU A 62 1.99 8.77 -2.83
CA GLU A 62 1.28 9.48 -1.76
C GLU A 62 1.62 8.90 -0.39
N LEU A 63 1.65 7.56 -0.29
CA LEU A 63 2.07 6.87 0.93
C LEU A 63 3.51 7.21 1.28
N GLN A 64 4.43 7.15 0.32
CA GLN A 64 5.84 7.50 0.54
C GLN A 64 5.99 8.94 1.04
N ALA A 65 5.26 9.90 0.45
CA ALA A 65 5.27 11.29 0.88
C ALA A 65 4.70 11.48 2.30
N ARG A 66 3.67 10.71 2.67
CA ARG A 66 3.02 10.80 3.97
C ARG A 66 3.84 10.16 5.10
N VAL A 67 4.50 9.04 4.83
CA VAL A 67 5.30 8.30 5.84
C VAL A 67 6.71 8.87 5.95
N GLY A 68 7.32 9.22 4.81
CA GLY A 68 8.70 9.68 4.73
C GLY A 68 9.70 8.76 5.47
N ASP A 69 10.64 9.39 6.16
CA ASP A 69 11.65 8.71 6.99
C ASP A 69 11.25 8.60 8.46
N ALA A 70 10.19 9.30 8.88
CA ALA A 70 9.70 9.30 10.26
C ALA A 70 9.13 7.94 10.69
N GLY A 71 8.74 7.10 9.73
CA GLY A 71 8.14 5.80 9.98
C GLY A 71 6.62 5.87 10.10
N LEU A 72 6.01 4.73 10.43
CA LEU A 72 4.56 4.59 10.40
C LEU A 72 3.90 5.36 11.55
N PRO A 73 2.83 6.14 11.29
CA PRO A 73 2.35 7.17 12.23
C PRO A 73 1.52 6.62 13.39
N ALA A 74 0.95 5.42 13.27
CA ALA A 74 0.11 4.82 14.31
C ALA A 74 0.84 3.67 15.02
N PRO A 75 0.41 3.26 16.22
CA PRO A 75 0.96 2.10 16.93
C PRO A 75 0.90 0.81 16.09
N ALA A 76 1.80 -0.14 16.39
CA ALA A 76 1.76 -1.45 15.76
C ALA A 76 0.42 -2.15 16.04
N ARG A 77 -0.08 -2.86 15.04
CA ARG A 77 -1.29 -3.71 15.13
C ARG A 77 -0.88 -5.16 14.94
N SER A 78 -1.69 -6.09 15.45
CA SER A 78 -1.54 -7.49 15.03
C SER A 78 -1.80 -7.60 13.52
N PRO A 79 -1.20 -8.59 12.82
CA PRO A 79 -1.49 -8.79 11.40
C PRO A 79 -2.98 -8.98 11.10
N HIS A 80 -3.72 -9.65 11.98
CA HIS A 80 -5.16 -9.84 11.84
C HIS A 80 -5.94 -8.52 11.95
N ASP A 81 -5.62 -7.68 12.93
CA ASP A 81 -6.30 -6.38 13.10
C ASP A 81 -5.95 -5.41 11.99
N LEU A 82 -4.71 -5.47 11.49
CA LEU A 82 -4.27 -4.66 10.35
C LEU A 82 -5.04 -5.03 9.09
N LEU A 83 -5.15 -6.33 8.76
CA LEU A 83 -5.89 -6.80 7.59
C LEU A 83 -7.37 -6.44 7.66
N ALA A 84 -8.00 -6.66 8.83
CA ALA A 84 -9.39 -6.31 9.04
C ALA A 84 -9.65 -4.81 8.83
N ALA A 85 -8.73 -3.95 9.29
CA ALA A 85 -8.86 -2.50 9.16
C ALA A 85 -8.50 -1.98 7.76
N ALA A 86 -7.51 -2.57 7.10
CA ALA A 86 -7.05 -2.16 5.76
C ALA A 86 -8.04 -2.53 4.65
N GLN A 87 -8.97 -3.45 4.91
CA GLN A 87 -9.89 -3.98 3.91
C GLN A 87 -9.20 -4.49 2.64
N ALA A 88 -7.94 -4.92 2.72
CA ALA A 88 -7.12 -5.23 1.55
C ALA A 88 -7.59 -6.47 0.79
N ASP A 89 -7.37 -6.48 -0.53
CA ASP A 89 -7.63 -7.63 -1.40
C ASP A 89 -6.43 -8.58 -1.42
N ILE A 90 -5.22 -8.03 -1.25
CA ILE A 90 -3.96 -8.76 -1.30
C ILE A 90 -3.08 -8.37 -0.11
N LEU A 91 -2.44 -9.38 0.49
CA LEU A 91 -1.38 -9.22 1.48
C LEU A 91 -0.01 -9.43 0.82
N VAL A 92 0.93 -8.53 1.10
CA VAL A 92 2.32 -8.58 0.61
C VAL A 92 3.30 -8.62 1.79
#